data_AF-A0A0W0GFG5-F1
#
_entry.id   AF-A0A0W0GFG5-F1
#
_cell.length_a   1.000
_cell.length_b   1.000
_cell.length_c   1.000
_cell.angle_alpha   90.00
_cell.angle_beta   90.00
_cell.angle_gamma   90.00
#
_symmetry.space_group_name_H-M   'P 1'
#
loop_
_entity.id
_entity.type
_entity.pdbx_description
1 polymer ?
#
loop_
_entity_poly.entity_id
_entity_poly.type
_entity_poly.pdbx_seq_one_letter_code
_entity_poly.pdbx_strand_id
1 'polypeptide(L)'
;MPPANFLSEFLNDSMLKEEVRDPFMFTGQSKGYFRKAQKCDSEVAMYPHLIDGLKDYCPELDIKDTHNNNQSSEWARNRAVLKPDITAYERNTDLAEPMDMTRAEVIVEVKIHPDDDPFVDKPKGGNTSQGQSPHERSTILGGDVRGQIITYATAQLAAQYRTHAFSVIIVNDGARLIRWDRAGAIFTRKFDYRKFHYLAEFFWRYNRATRAARGHDESVTMAHGLDDELVIEARAALGCAPNDSLYRFEVVDEVTGEKTYYLGKAPSFKGNKSLTGRSTRGIVVYDLKNRKVAYLKDTWRVCGTGYDIDKEGDTYRKLKAAGVRNVPTVVAFGDVGDEMWHRTQTDIFARKRGSFIRQLRGHRHCRLVFREVGRDLTSFETTGEIVGAIADAVEGRLRAGRYTPP
;
A
#
# COMPACT_ATOMS: atom_id res chain seq x y z
N MET A 1 -4.97 16.38 10.90
CA MET A 1 -3.87 17.32 11.28
C MET A 1 -3.95 18.61 10.45
N PRO A 2 -3.31 19.73 10.81
CA PRO A 2 -3.26 20.90 9.92
C PRO A 2 -2.63 20.56 8.55
N PRO A 3 -3.11 21.14 7.42
CA PRO A 3 -2.57 20.83 6.09
C PRO A 3 -1.07 21.09 5.92
N ALA A 4 -0.56 22.23 6.42
CA ALA A 4 0.87 22.55 6.36
C ALA A 4 1.74 21.47 7.02
N ASN A 5 1.34 20.99 8.20
CA ASN A 5 2.05 19.90 8.89
C ASN A 5 1.98 18.60 8.09
N PHE A 6 0.89 18.34 7.35
CA PHE A 6 0.80 17.12 6.54
C PHE A 6 1.81 17.15 5.40
N LEU A 7 1.93 18.28 4.72
CA LEU A 7 2.91 18.47 3.65
C LEU A 7 4.35 18.40 4.19
N SER A 8 4.64 19.08 5.30
CA SER A 8 5.95 19.04 5.96
C SER A 8 6.32 17.64 6.48
N GLU A 9 5.35 16.83 6.85
CA GLU A 9 5.62 15.49 7.38
C GLU A 9 5.84 14.49 6.25
N PHE A 10 4.97 14.51 5.23
CA PHE A 10 4.89 13.41 4.27
C PHE A 10 5.41 13.76 2.88
N LEU A 11 5.69 15.04 2.59
CA LEU A 11 6.15 15.53 1.29
C LEU A 11 7.08 16.76 1.46
N ASN A 12 8.00 16.75 2.44
CA ASN A 12 8.93 17.86 2.63
C ASN A 12 10.03 17.91 1.56
N ASP A 13 10.85 18.97 1.60
CA ASP A 13 11.84 19.26 0.56
C ASP A 13 12.91 18.15 0.44
N SER A 14 13.26 17.46 1.53
CA SER A 14 14.19 16.31 1.49
C SER A 14 13.62 15.06 0.80
N MET A 15 12.31 15.02 0.58
CA MET A 15 11.61 13.92 -0.11
C MET A 15 11.40 14.23 -1.60
N LEU A 16 11.79 15.42 -2.06
CA LEU A 16 11.70 15.81 -3.46
C LEU A 16 12.97 15.37 -4.21
N LYS A 17 12.85 15.19 -5.53
CA LYS A 17 13.98 14.89 -6.41
C LYS A 17 14.99 16.05 -6.34
N GLU A 18 16.29 15.74 -6.40
CA GLU A 18 17.38 16.73 -6.23
C GLU A 18 17.35 17.89 -7.24
N GLU A 19 16.75 17.66 -8.41
CA GLU A 19 16.68 18.63 -9.51
C GLU A 19 15.59 19.70 -9.32
N VAL A 20 14.87 19.70 -8.20
CA VAL A 20 13.77 20.63 -7.94
C VAL A 20 14.33 22.01 -7.57
N ARG A 21 14.36 22.92 -8.56
CA ARG A 21 14.89 24.28 -8.40
C ARG A 21 13.83 25.37 -8.28
N ASP A 22 12.62 25.12 -8.77
CA ASP A 22 11.57 26.14 -8.80
C ASP A 22 10.77 26.16 -7.50
N PRO A 23 10.53 27.33 -6.88
CA PRO A 23 9.65 27.41 -5.73
C PRO A 23 8.19 27.19 -6.12
N PHE A 24 7.39 26.61 -5.20
CA PHE A 24 5.95 26.52 -5.39
C PHE A 24 5.29 27.90 -5.46
N MET A 25 4.42 28.10 -6.45
CA MET A 25 3.67 29.35 -6.64
C MET A 25 2.19 29.07 -6.88
N PHE A 26 1.31 29.57 -6.00
CA PHE A 26 -0.13 29.40 -6.17
C PHE A 26 -0.72 30.45 -7.13
N THR A 27 -0.82 30.06 -8.42
CA THR A 27 -1.12 30.99 -9.52
C THR A 27 -2.55 31.54 -9.49
N GLY A 28 -2.74 32.74 -10.03
CA GLY A 28 -4.07 33.35 -10.20
C GLY A 28 -4.98 32.54 -11.13
N GLN A 29 -4.39 31.92 -12.16
CA GLN A 29 -5.09 31.03 -13.10
C GLN A 29 -5.67 29.80 -12.39
N SER A 30 -4.86 29.10 -11.60
CA SER A 30 -5.30 27.93 -10.81
C SER A 30 -6.41 28.30 -9.82
N LYS A 31 -6.26 29.43 -9.10
CA LYS A 31 -7.34 29.99 -8.25
C LYS A 31 -8.63 30.25 -9.04
N GLY A 32 -8.50 30.76 -10.26
CA GLY A 32 -9.62 31.00 -11.17
C GLY A 32 -10.38 29.71 -11.48
N TYR A 33 -9.67 28.63 -11.83
CA TYR A 33 -10.27 27.32 -12.07
C TYR A 33 -10.94 26.72 -10.83
N PHE A 34 -10.29 26.76 -9.67
CA PHE A 34 -10.89 26.27 -8.42
C PHE A 34 -12.16 27.02 -8.02
N ARG A 35 -12.23 28.34 -8.29
CA ARG A 35 -13.46 29.12 -8.11
C ARG A 35 -14.55 28.75 -9.10
N LYS A 36 -14.19 28.36 -10.33
CA LYS A 36 -15.17 27.86 -11.32
C LYS A 36 -15.74 26.52 -10.90
N ALA A 37 -14.89 25.58 -10.46
CA ALA A 37 -15.32 24.26 -9.97
C ALA A 37 -16.40 24.37 -8.89
N GLN A 38 -16.24 25.26 -7.90
CA GLN A 38 -17.22 25.40 -6.83
C GLN A 38 -18.58 25.98 -7.28
N LYS A 39 -18.65 26.67 -8.42
CA LYS A 39 -19.91 27.21 -8.94
C LYS A 39 -20.75 26.18 -9.69
N CYS A 40 -20.19 25.01 -9.94
CA CYS A 40 -20.88 23.90 -10.57
C CYS A 40 -21.93 23.30 -9.64
N ASP A 41 -23.00 22.78 -10.22
CA ASP A 41 -24.15 22.16 -9.53
C ASP A 41 -24.07 20.62 -9.48
N SER A 42 -23.07 20.02 -10.13
CA SER A 42 -22.85 18.58 -10.21
C SER A 42 -21.37 18.23 -10.12
N GLU A 43 -21.05 17.04 -9.58
CA GLU A 43 -19.66 16.56 -9.43
C GLU A 43 -18.95 16.57 -10.79
N VAL A 44 -19.60 16.01 -11.82
CA VAL A 44 -19.08 15.92 -13.19
C VAL A 44 -18.70 17.27 -13.77
N ALA A 45 -19.49 18.32 -13.51
CA ALA A 45 -19.17 19.66 -13.97
C ALA A 45 -17.94 20.27 -13.25
N MET A 46 -17.58 19.78 -12.05
CA MET A 46 -16.38 20.23 -11.34
C MET A 46 -15.09 19.69 -11.96
N TYR A 47 -15.10 18.47 -12.48
CA TYR A 47 -13.89 17.74 -12.88
C TYR A 47 -12.97 18.49 -13.84
N PRO A 48 -13.43 19.02 -15.00
CA PRO A 48 -12.54 19.71 -15.93
C PRO A 48 -11.87 20.92 -15.30
N HIS A 49 -12.56 21.65 -14.41
CA HIS A 49 -11.99 22.80 -13.71
C HIS A 49 -10.99 22.38 -12.63
N LEU A 50 -11.22 21.28 -11.92
CA LEU A 50 -10.25 20.76 -10.96
C LEU A 50 -8.98 20.28 -11.68
N ILE A 51 -9.13 19.55 -12.78
CA ILE A 51 -8.02 19.07 -13.63
C ILE A 51 -7.22 20.25 -14.18
N ASP A 52 -7.89 21.23 -14.80
CA ASP A 52 -7.24 22.43 -15.33
C ASP A 52 -6.55 23.26 -14.25
N GLY A 53 -7.11 23.31 -13.04
CA GLY A 53 -6.52 24.01 -11.91
C GLY A 53 -5.27 23.33 -11.35
N LEU A 54 -5.04 22.05 -11.67
CA LEU A 54 -3.93 21.25 -11.16
C LEU A 54 -2.85 20.92 -12.19
N LYS A 55 -3.18 20.88 -13.49
CA LYS A 55 -2.29 20.39 -14.56
C LYS A 55 -0.90 21.05 -14.59
N ASP A 56 -0.82 22.36 -14.33
CA ASP A 56 0.44 23.12 -14.41
C ASP A 56 1.41 22.76 -13.27
N TYR A 57 0.91 22.15 -12.19
CA TYR A 57 1.74 21.67 -11.10
C TYR A 57 2.31 20.27 -11.36
N CYS A 58 1.79 19.58 -12.38
CA CYS A 58 2.00 18.16 -12.66
C CYS A 58 2.66 17.89 -14.04
N PRO A 59 3.90 18.36 -14.30
CA PRO A 59 4.57 18.09 -15.56
C PRO A 59 4.92 16.62 -15.81
N GLU A 60 4.92 15.76 -14.80
CA GLU A 60 5.20 14.33 -14.92
C GLU A 60 3.97 13.45 -14.66
N LEU A 61 2.83 14.05 -14.36
CA LEU A 61 1.59 13.32 -14.08
C LEU A 61 0.48 13.80 -14.99
N ASP A 62 -0.30 12.86 -15.51
CA ASP A 62 -1.52 13.14 -16.23
C ASP A 62 -2.71 12.96 -15.29
N ILE A 63 -3.40 14.05 -14.98
CA ILE A 63 -4.63 14.03 -14.17
C ILE A 63 -5.80 13.83 -15.12
N LYS A 64 -6.47 12.67 -15.03
CA LYS A 64 -7.52 12.25 -15.95
C LYS A 64 -8.86 12.16 -15.25
N ASP A 65 -9.90 12.56 -15.95
CA ASP A 65 -11.28 12.25 -15.58
C ASP A 65 -11.52 10.75 -15.80
N THR A 66 -11.81 10.03 -14.72
CA THR A 66 -12.05 8.59 -14.72
C THR A 66 -13.48 8.22 -14.33
N HIS A 67 -14.39 9.18 -14.14
CA HIS A 67 -15.72 8.90 -13.59
C HIS A 67 -16.54 7.93 -14.44
N ASN A 68 -16.40 7.90 -15.76
CA ASN A 68 -17.14 6.97 -16.61
C ASN A 68 -16.43 5.62 -16.83
N ASN A 69 -15.23 5.46 -16.28
CA ASN A 69 -14.38 4.31 -16.51
C ASN A 69 -14.35 3.47 -15.24
N ASN A 70 -15.00 2.32 -15.30
CA ASN A 70 -14.99 1.39 -14.20
C ASN A 70 -13.92 0.31 -14.39
N GLN A 71 -13.45 -0.25 -13.29
CA GLN A 71 -12.60 -1.43 -13.30
C GLN A 71 -13.18 -2.42 -12.31
N SER A 72 -13.45 -3.63 -12.79
CA SER A 72 -13.81 -4.73 -11.90
C SER A 72 -12.61 -5.04 -11.03
N SER A 73 -12.72 -4.82 -9.72
CA SER A 73 -11.62 -5.07 -8.81
C SER A 73 -11.76 -6.43 -8.16
N GLU A 74 -10.85 -7.32 -8.49
CA GLU A 74 -10.65 -8.56 -7.73
C GLU A 74 -10.02 -8.29 -6.34
N TRP A 75 -9.47 -7.08 -6.15
CA TRP A 75 -8.74 -6.65 -4.96
C TRP A 75 -9.64 -6.06 -3.86
N ALA A 76 -10.83 -5.58 -4.22
CA ALA A 76 -11.79 -5.03 -3.28
C ALA A 76 -12.61 -6.14 -2.58
N ARG A 77 -13.09 -5.87 -1.35
CA ARG A 77 -14.11 -6.73 -0.73
C ARG A 77 -15.32 -6.77 -1.65
N ASN A 78 -15.89 -7.96 -1.82
CA ASN A 78 -17.10 -8.21 -2.62
C ASN A 78 -17.02 -7.90 -4.12
N ARG A 79 -15.82 -7.91 -4.74
CA ARG A 79 -15.65 -7.60 -6.17
C ARG A 79 -16.23 -6.22 -6.53
N ALA A 80 -16.05 -5.24 -5.64
CA ALA A 80 -16.57 -3.90 -5.86
C ALA A 80 -16.03 -3.32 -7.17
N VAL A 81 -16.91 -2.65 -7.90
CA VAL A 81 -16.55 -1.93 -9.11
C VAL A 81 -15.87 -0.62 -8.69
N LEU A 82 -14.60 -0.46 -9.07
CA LEU A 82 -13.86 0.77 -8.83
C LEU A 82 -14.30 1.81 -9.85
N LYS A 83 -14.59 3.02 -9.39
CA LYS A 83 -15.07 4.13 -10.22
C LYS A 83 -14.64 5.48 -9.61
N PRO A 84 -13.33 5.71 -9.43
CA PRO A 84 -12.84 6.98 -8.91
C PRO A 84 -13.17 8.11 -9.89
N ASP A 85 -13.52 9.29 -9.36
CA ASP A 85 -13.89 10.44 -10.19
C ASP A 85 -12.72 10.94 -11.04
N ILE A 86 -11.58 11.20 -10.40
CA ILE A 86 -10.37 11.70 -11.06
C ILE A 86 -9.17 10.89 -10.56
N THR A 87 -8.31 10.50 -11.49
CA THR A 87 -7.10 9.73 -11.17
C THR A 87 -5.88 10.35 -11.84
N ALA A 88 -4.80 10.54 -11.08
CA ALA A 88 -3.50 10.91 -11.59
C ALA A 88 -2.69 9.65 -11.95
N TYR A 89 -2.02 9.69 -13.10
CA TYR A 89 -1.13 8.64 -13.61
C TYR A 89 0.23 9.23 -13.93
N GLU A 90 1.30 8.42 -13.94
CA GLU A 90 2.56 8.85 -14.54
C GLU A 90 2.35 9.19 -16.03
N ARG A 91 2.90 10.32 -16.47
CA ARG A 91 2.77 10.77 -17.85
C ARG A 91 3.40 9.75 -18.80
N ASN A 92 2.74 9.52 -19.93
CA ASN A 92 3.13 8.53 -20.94
C ASN A 92 3.17 7.07 -20.43
N THR A 93 2.54 6.76 -19.28
CA THR A 93 2.37 5.37 -18.88
C THR A 93 1.38 4.66 -19.79
N ASP A 94 1.71 3.44 -20.19
CA ASP A 94 0.75 2.55 -20.86
C ASP A 94 -0.29 2.09 -19.85
N LEU A 95 -1.55 2.43 -20.12
CA LEU A 95 -2.70 2.02 -19.32
C LEU A 95 -3.38 0.84 -20.03
N ALA A 96 -3.68 -0.23 -19.30
CA ALA A 96 -4.44 -1.35 -19.86
C ALA A 96 -5.90 -0.96 -20.14
N GLU A 97 -6.43 -0.02 -19.34
CA GLU A 97 -7.80 0.49 -19.40
C GLU A 97 -7.79 1.99 -19.07
N PRO A 98 -8.81 2.79 -19.49
CA PRO A 98 -8.86 4.22 -19.16
C PRO A 98 -8.80 4.53 -17.67
N MET A 99 -9.31 3.63 -16.82
CA MET A 99 -9.03 3.62 -15.39
C MET A 99 -8.30 2.33 -15.03
N ASP A 100 -7.05 2.48 -14.60
CA ASP A 100 -6.14 1.36 -14.34
C ASP A 100 -5.54 1.48 -12.94
N MET A 101 -6.10 0.73 -11.98
CA MET A 101 -5.65 0.73 -10.60
C MET A 101 -4.20 0.24 -10.44
N THR A 102 -3.65 -0.49 -11.41
CA THR A 102 -2.25 -0.96 -11.36
C THR A 102 -1.25 0.16 -11.64
N ARG A 103 -1.71 1.28 -12.23
CA ARG A 103 -0.90 2.46 -12.59
C ARG A 103 -1.29 3.74 -11.85
N ALA A 104 -2.40 3.74 -11.11
CA ALA A 104 -2.88 4.92 -10.40
C ALA A 104 -1.88 5.44 -9.36
N GLU A 105 -1.61 6.75 -9.39
CA GLU A 105 -0.73 7.45 -8.44
C GLU A 105 -1.54 8.10 -7.31
N VAL A 106 -2.45 9.02 -7.65
CA VAL A 106 -3.32 9.72 -6.71
C VAL A 106 -4.76 9.64 -7.18
N ILE A 107 -5.64 9.24 -6.27
CA ILE A 107 -7.09 9.22 -6.51
C ILE A 107 -7.72 10.45 -5.86
N VAL A 108 -8.60 11.13 -6.59
CA VAL A 108 -9.36 12.28 -6.10
C VAL A 108 -10.85 11.94 -6.20
N GLU A 109 -11.50 11.86 -5.04
CA GLU A 109 -12.95 11.72 -4.94
C GLU A 109 -13.58 13.10 -4.73
N VAL A 110 -14.66 13.39 -5.45
CA VAL A 110 -15.35 14.67 -5.44
C VAL A 110 -16.79 14.45 -5.02
N LYS A 111 -17.25 15.27 -4.08
CA LYS A 111 -18.62 15.26 -3.57
C LYS A 111 -19.12 16.68 -3.43
N ILE A 112 -20.43 16.88 -3.52
CA ILE A 112 -21.05 18.21 -3.36
C ILE A 112 -21.71 18.35 -1.99
N HIS A 113 -22.40 17.32 -1.50
CA HIS A 113 -23.22 17.49 -0.31
C HIS A 113 -22.32 17.57 0.94
N PRO A 114 -22.50 18.54 1.85
CA PRO A 114 -21.65 18.67 3.03
C PRO A 114 -21.61 17.44 3.95
N ASP A 115 -22.66 16.62 3.92
CA ASP A 115 -22.74 15.37 4.70
C ASP A 115 -21.97 14.20 4.08
N ASP A 116 -21.46 14.36 2.85
CA ASP A 116 -20.55 13.41 2.20
C ASP A 116 -19.15 13.45 2.81
N ASP A 117 -18.79 14.47 3.60
CA ASP A 117 -17.48 14.53 4.26
C ASP A 117 -17.31 13.33 5.22
N PRO A 118 -16.40 12.39 4.92
CA PRO A 118 -16.27 11.15 5.68
C PRO A 118 -15.69 11.35 7.08
N PHE A 119 -15.18 12.56 7.38
CA PHE A 119 -14.48 12.86 8.61
C PHE A 119 -15.01 14.09 9.36
N VAL A 120 -14.62 14.18 10.63
CA VAL A 120 -14.97 15.28 11.54
C VAL A 120 -13.69 15.87 12.14
N ASP A 121 -13.50 17.18 12.01
CA ASP A 121 -12.29 17.87 12.50
C ASP A 121 -12.24 18.02 14.01
N LYS A 122 -13.41 18.23 14.62
CA LYS A 122 -13.61 18.48 16.05
C LYS A 122 -14.75 17.60 16.55
N PRO A 123 -14.48 16.31 16.78
CA PRO A 123 -15.54 15.40 17.20
C PRO A 123 -16.03 15.74 18.61
N LYS A 124 -17.32 15.52 18.86
CA LYS A 124 -17.93 15.65 20.19
C LYS A 124 -17.87 14.28 20.86
N GLY A 125 -16.96 14.10 21.83
CA GLY A 125 -16.82 12.86 22.59
C GLY A 125 -15.54 12.06 22.29
N GLY A 126 -15.31 11.00 23.07
CA GLY A 126 -14.19 10.07 22.90
C GLY A 126 -14.50 8.94 21.91
N ASN A 127 -13.61 7.93 21.83
CA ASN A 127 -13.85 6.74 21.02
C ASN A 127 -15.18 6.06 21.43
N THR A 128 -15.92 5.53 20.46
CA THR A 128 -17.14 4.77 20.75
C THR A 128 -16.81 3.48 21.50
N SER A 129 -17.78 2.87 22.18
CA SER A 129 -17.63 1.56 22.84
C SER A 129 -17.20 0.44 21.87
N GLN A 130 -17.44 0.63 20.57
CA GLN A 130 -16.99 -0.26 19.49
C GLN A 130 -15.58 0.04 18.97
N GLY A 131 -14.89 1.05 19.53
CA GLY A 131 -13.52 1.42 19.18
C GLY A 131 -13.36 2.21 17.88
N GLN A 132 -14.45 2.78 17.34
CA GLN A 132 -14.37 3.67 16.17
C GLN A 132 -13.65 4.97 16.53
N SER A 133 -12.93 5.52 15.56
CA SER A 133 -12.30 6.81 15.73
C SER A 133 -13.39 7.88 15.85
N PRO A 134 -13.29 8.81 16.83
CA PRO A 134 -14.27 9.88 16.99
C PRO A 134 -14.28 10.80 15.76
N HIS A 135 -13.22 10.77 14.95
CA HIS A 135 -13.11 11.54 13.72
C HIS A 135 -13.85 10.93 12.52
N GLU A 136 -14.41 9.72 12.62
CA GLU A 136 -15.27 9.17 11.58
C GLU A 136 -16.64 9.84 11.60
N ARG A 137 -17.13 10.31 10.45
CA ARG A 137 -18.49 10.85 10.37
C ARG A 137 -19.51 9.70 10.44
N SER A 138 -20.54 9.91 11.26
CA SER A 138 -21.59 8.92 11.55
C SER A 138 -22.85 9.04 10.68
N THR A 139 -22.88 9.97 9.71
CA THR A 139 -23.96 10.06 8.72
C THR A 139 -23.87 8.88 7.75
N ILE A 140 -25.00 8.47 7.17
CA ILE A 140 -25.03 7.41 6.14
C ILE A 140 -24.13 7.82 4.96
N LEU A 141 -24.34 9.02 4.43
CA LEU A 141 -23.55 9.58 3.32
C LEU A 141 -22.04 9.60 3.60
N GLY A 142 -21.63 10.11 4.76
CA GLY A 142 -20.22 10.13 5.16
C GLY A 142 -19.65 8.73 5.43
N GLY A 143 -20.50 7.79 5.85
CA GLY A 143 -20.18 6.35 5.96
C GLY A 143 -19.91 5.72 4.60
N ASP A 144 -20.79 5.97 3.64
CA ASP A 144 -20.72 5.41 2.28
C ASP A 144 -19.48 5.92 1.54
N VAL A 145 -19.25 7.25 1.57
CA VAL A 145 -18.05 7.86 0.98
C VAL A 145 -16.77 7.35 1.66
N ARG A 146 -16.78 7.16 2.99
CA ARG A 146 -15.65 6.57 3.70
C ARG A 146 -15.37 5.14 3.22
N GLY A 147 -16.40 4.32 3.08
CA GLY A 147 -16.27 2.96 2.55
C GLY A 147 -15.72 2.93 1.12
N GLN A 148 -16.17 3.86 0.28
CA GLN A 148 -15.71 4.03 -1.10
C GLN A 148 -14.22 4.37 -1.18
N ILE A 149 -13.76 5.42 -0.49
CA ILE A 149 -12.34 5.83 -0.53
C ILE A 149 -11.40 4.79 0.12
N ILE A 150 -11.87 4.07 1.15
CA ILE A 150 -11.13 2.93 1.73
C ILE A 150 -11.00 1.81 0.70
N THR A 151 -12.05 1.55 -0.10
CA THR A 151 -12.02 0.55 -1.15
C THR A 151 -10.98 0.88 -2.22
N TYR A 152 -10.89 2.16 -2.61
CA TYR A 152 -9.88 2.64 -3.56
C TYR A 152 -8.46 2.47 -3.04
N ALA A 153 -8.18 2.92 -1.81
CA ALA A 153 -6.88 2.75 -1.18
C ALA A 153 -6.51 1.27 -1.00
N THR A 154 -7.48 0.41 -0.64
CA THR A 154 -7.29 -1.04 -0.53
C THR A 154 -6.88 -1.63 -1.87
N ALA A 155 -7.60 -1.28 -2.94
CA ALA A 155 -7.32 -1.79 -4.28
C ALA A 155 -5.95 -1.33 -4.79
N GLN A 156 -5.58 -0.06 -4.61
CA GLN A 156 -4.27 0.47 -5.00
C GLN A 156 -3.12 -0.26 -4.28
N LEU A 157 -3.22 -0.40 -2.95
CA LEU A 157 -2.21 -1.09 -2.15
C LEU A 157 -2.20 -2.62 -2.35
N ALA A 158 -3.21 -3.19 -2.99
CA ALA A 158 -3.25 -4.60 -3.36
C ALA A 158 -2.72 -4.85 -4.79
N ALA A 159 -3.03 -3.95 -5.72
CA ALA A 159 -2.59 -4.01 -7.11
C ALA A 159 -1.10 -3.67 -7.27
N GLN A 160 -0.57 -2.77 -6.42
CA GLN A 160 0.79 -2.24 -6.54
C GLN A 160 1.66 -2.65 -5.34
N TYR A 161 2.99 -2.68 -5.52
CA TYR A 161 3.94 -2.80 -4.41
C TYR A 161 4.17 -1.41 -3.81
N ARG A 162 3.41 -1.10 -2.76
CA ARG A 162 3.45 0.18 -2.07
C ARG A 162 3.57 0.01 -0.55
N THR A 163 4.32 0.91 0.06
CA THR A 163 4.41 1.09 1.52
C THR A 163 3.25 1.90 2.06
N HIS A 164 2.77 2.86 1.29
CA HIS A 164 1.63 3.74 1.59
C HIS A 164 1.06 4.33 0.30
N ALA A 165 -0.10 4.97 0.40
CA ALA A 165 -0.75 5.64 -0.73
C ALA A 165 -1.33 7.00 -0.31
N PHE A 166 -1.50 7.91 -1.26
CA PHE A 166 -2.17 9.18 -1.03
C PHE A 166 -3.46 9.28 -1.83
N SER A 167 -4.46 9.94 -1.26
CA SER A 167 -5.67 10.33 -1.97
C SER A 167 -6.15 11.70 -1.51
N VAL A 168 -7.03 12.29 -2.30
CA VAL A 168 -7.70 13.55 -1.98
C VAL A 168 -9.19 13.31 -1.97
N ILE A 169 -9.88 13.95 -1.03
CA ILE A 169 -11.33 14.12 -1.11
C ILE A 169 -11.67 15.60 -1.14
N ILE A 170 -12.53 15.97 -2.08
CA ILE A 170 -13.09 17.32 -2.24
C ILE A 170 -14.57 17.23 -1.92
N VAL A 171 -15.04 18.04 -0.98
CA VAL A 171 -16.45 18.14 -0.62
C VAL A 171 -16.87 19.61 -0.68
N ASN A 172 -17.62 19.94 -1.75
CA ASN A 172 -17.98 21.29 -2.14
C ASN A 172 -16.74 22.18 -2.32
N ASP A 173 -16.47 23.05 -1.34
CA ASP A 173 -15.40 24.03 -1.36
C ASP A 173 -14.20 23.67 -0.49
N GLY A 174 -14.27 22.56 0.23
CA GLY A 174 -13.18 22.11 1.08
C GLY A 174 -12.58 20.80 0.61
N ALA A 175 -11.28 20.65 0.82
CA ALA A 175 -10.52 19.46 0.51
C ALA A 175 -9.91 18.85 1.78
N ARG A 176 -9.59 17.55 1.69
CA ARG A 176 -8.72 16.84 2.62
C ARG A 176 -7.71 16.01 1.84
N LEU A 177 -6.44 16.17 2.18
CA LEU A 177 -5.37 15.24 1.83
C LEU A 177 -5.38 14.06 2.81
N ILE A 178 -5.19 12.86 2.29
CA ILE A 178 -5.21 11.61 3.05
C ILE A 178 -3.98 10.78 2.69
N ARG A 179 -3.29 10.24 3.69
CA ARG A 179 -2.26 9.21 3.57
C ARG A 179 -2.81 7.91 4.16
N TRP A 180 -2.69 6.83 3.42
CA TRP A 180 -3.13 5.48 3.77
C TRP A 180 -1.94 4.56 3.99
N ASP A 181 -1.95 3.77 5.06
CA ASP A 181 -0.99 2.67 5.26
C ASP A 181 -1.67 1.46 5.91
N ARG A 182 -0.89 0.41 6.19
CA ARG A 182 -1.41 -0.85 6.75
C ARG A 182 -1.93 -0.74 8.19
N ALA A 183 -1.76 0.40 8.86
CA ALA A 183 -2.35 0.66 10.16
C ALA A 183 -3.65 1.48 10.06
N GLY A 184 -3.83 2.29 9.01
CA GLY A 184 -5.07 3.04 8.77
C GLY A 184 -4.87 4.27 7.89
N ALA A 185 -5.38 5.42 8.35
CA ALA A 185 -5.34 6.67 7.61
C ALA A 185 -4.91 7.86 8.47
N ILE A 186 -4.12 8.75 7.89
CA ILE A 186 -3.79 10.06 8.43
C ILE A 186 -4.35 11.09 7.45
N PHE A 187 -5.15 12.03 7.93
CA PHE A 187 -5.77 13.03 7.06
C PHE A 187 -5.68 14.45 7.63
N THR A 188 -5.81 15.41 6.73
CA THR A 188 -5.84 16.83 7.06
C THR A 188 -7.18 17.27 7.65
N ARG A 189 -7.17 18.35 8.43
CA ARG A 189 -8.39 19.13 8.71
C ARG A 189 -8.93 19.66 7.37
N LYS A 190 -10.24 19.81 7.25
CA LYS A 190 -10.85 20.35 6.03
C LYS A 190 -10.32 21.76 5.79
N PHE A 191 -9.89 22.06 4.56
CA PHE A 191 -9.41 23.38 4.16
C PHE A 191 -10.05 23.83 2.86
N ASP A 192 -10.30 25.14 2.73
CA ASP A 192 -10.86 25.72 1.51
C ASP A 192 -9.80 25.77 0.40
N TYR A 193 -9.90 24.89 -0.59
CA TYR A 193 -8.89 24.73 -1.65
C TYR A 193 -8.85 25.91 -2.64
N ARG A 194 -9.81 26.84 -2.56
CA ARG A 194 -9.85 28.06 -3.37
C ARG A 194 -9.04 29.19 -2.71
N LYS A 195 -8.97 29.18 -1.38
CA LYS A 195 -8.32 30.21 -0.57
C LYS A 195 -6.90 29.82 -0.19
N PHE A 196 -6.69 28.55 0.16
CA PHE A 196 -5.41 28.04 0.61
C PHE A 196 -4.74 27.20 -0.49
N HIS A 197 -3.41 27.27 -0.54
CA HIS A 197 -2.62 26.65 -1.60
C HIS A 197 -2.42 25.14 -1.44
N TYR A 198 -2.80 24.55 -0.31
CA TYR A 198 -2.39 23.19 0.06
C TYR A 198 -2.77 22.08 -0.93
N LEU A 199 -3.88 22.22 -1.67
CA LEU A 199 -4.25 21.24 -2.70
C LEU A 199 -3.27 21.31 -3.90
N ALA A 200 -3.02 22.52 -4.40
CA ALA A 200 -2.06 22.76 -5.48
C ALA A 200 -0.63 22.39 -5.05
N GLU A 201 -0.23 22.77 -3.85
CA GLU A 201 1.10 22.44 -3.30
C GLU A 201 1.28 20.93 -3.12
N PHE A 202 0.25 20.21 -2.68
CA PHE A 202 0.29 18.75 -2.59
C PHE A 202 0.60 18.12 -3.94
N PHE A 203 -0.10 18.48 -5.01
CA PHE A 203 0.16 17.94 -6.35
C PHE A 203 1.52 18.39 -6.89
N TRP A 204 1.91 19.64 -6.65
CA TRP A 204 3.24 20.15 -7.01
C TRP A 204 4.37 19.36 -6.35
N ARG A 205 4.25 19.10 -5.03
CA ARG A 205 5.20 18.31 -4.23
C ARG A 205 5.16 16.84 -4.64
N TYR A 206 3.99 16.23 -4.77
CA TYR A 206 3.84 14.82 -5.15
C TYR A 206 4.44 14.57 -6.55
N ASN A 207 4.18 15.43 -7.53
CA ASN A 207 4.82 15.37 -8.85
C ASN A 207 6.35 15.43 -8.76
N ARG A 208 6.91 16.06 -7.74
CA ARG A 208 8.36 16.22 -7.56
C ARG A 208 8.97 15.26 -6.54
N ALA A 209 8.14 14.47 -5.87
CA ALA A 209 8.58 13.51 -4.87
C ALA A 209 9.35 12.34 -5.51
N THR A 210 10.28 11.76 -4.76
CA THR A 210 10.92 10.49 -5.11
C THR A 210 9.89 9.35 -5.13
N ARG A 211 10.22 8.22 -5.76
CA ARG A 211 9.30 7.07 -5.82
C ARG A 211 8.95 6.55 -4.42
N ALA A 212 9.94 6.40 -3.54
CA ALA A 212 9.73 6.05 -2.14
C ALA A 212 8.80 7.02 -1.41
N ALA A 213 8.95 8.34 -1.62
CA ALA A 213 8.10 9.36 -1.02
C ALA A 213 6.65 9.36 -1.55
N ARG A 214 6.44 8.95 -2.80
CA ARG A 214 5.11 8.64 -3.36
C ARG A 214 4.53 7.32 -2.83
N GLY A 215 5.31 6.55 -2.08
CA GLY A 215 4.91 5.31 -1.42
C GLY A 215 5.19 4.05 -2.21
N HIS A 216 5.94 4.10 -3.31
CA HIS A 216 6.40 2.90 -4.01
C HIS A 216 7.45 2.14 -3.18
N ASP A 217 7.35 0.82 -3.14
CA ASP A 217 8.36 -0.03 -2.52
C ASP A 217 9.55 -0.22 -3.47
N GLU A 218 10.64 0.52 -3.25
CA GLU A 218 11.85 0.49 -4.08
C GLU A 218 12.67 -0.81 -3.92
N SER A 219 12.37 -1.64 -2.91
CA SER A 219 12.95 -2.98 -2.79
C SER A 219 12.31 -4.00 -3.75
N VAL A 220 11.28 -3.58 -4.50
CA VAL A 220 10.68 -4.33 -5.61
C VAL A 220 10.82 -3.52 -6.89
N THR A 221 11.56 -4.06 -7.86
CA THR A 221 11.76 -3.42 -9.16
C THR A 221 11.31 -4.34 -10.28
N MET A 222 11.12 -3.80 -11.48
CA MET A 222 11.02 -4.65 -12.67
C MET A 222 12.38 -5.33 -12.92
N ALA A 223 12.37 -6.52 -13.52
CA ALA A 223 13.57 -7.31 -13.82
C ALA A 223 14.42 -6.75 -14.99
N HIS A 224 14.37 -5.45 -15.28
CA HIS A 224 15.18 -4.84 -16.34
C HIS A 224 16.66 -4.79 -15.97
N GLY A 225 17.53 -4.87 -16.99
CA GLY A 225 18.98 -4.78 -16.81
C GLY A 225 19.62 -5.99 -16.12
N LEU A 226 18.91 -7.13 -16.05
CA LEU A 226 19.50 -8.42 -15.70
C LEU A 226 19.97 -9.15 -16.96
N ASP A 227 20.89 -10.10 -16.78
CA ASP A 227 21.34 -11.01 -17.84
C ASP A 227 20.14 -11.75 -18.46
N ASP A 228 20.04 -11.70 -19.78
CA ASP A 228 18.95 -12.32 -20.54
C ASP A 228 18.87 -13.83 -20.27
N GLU A 229 20.00 -14.52 -20.09
CA GLU A 229 20.01 -15.96 -19.78
C GLU A 229 19.37 -16.25 -18.42
N LEU A 230 19.68 -15.44 -17.39
CA LEU A 230 19.09 -15.57 -16.06
C LEU A 230 17.58 -15.29 -16.08
N VAL A 231 17.16 -14.30 -16.87
CA VAL A 231 15.73 -13.98 -17.02
C VAL A 231 15.00 -15.09 -17.75
N ILE A 232 15.58 -15.64 -18.83
CA ILE A 232 15.01 -16.77 -19.58
C ILE A 232 14.88 -18.00 -18.67
N GLU A 233 15.92 -18.33 -17.92
CA GLU A 233 15.90 -19.46 -16.99
C GLU A 233 14.84 -19.28 -15.90
N ALA A 234 14.80 -18.10 -15.25
CA ALA A 234 13.81 -17.79 -14.23
C ALA A 234 12.38 -17.87 -14.80
N ARG A 235 12.14 -17.35 -16.01
CA ARG A 235 10.84 -17.46 -16.69
C ARG A 235 10.46 -18.92 -16.94
N ALA A 236 11.39 -19.74 -17.41
CA ALA A 236 11.16 -21.16 -17.63
C ALA A 236 10.83 -21.88 -16.31
N ALA A 237 11.63 -21.67 -15.27
CA ALA A 237 11.45 -22.28 -13.96
C ALA A 237 10.13 -21.88 -13.26
N LEU A 238 9.67 -20.65 -13.50
CA LEU A 238 8.42 -20.14 -12.94
C LEU A 238 7.20 -20.40 -13.86
N GLY A 239 7.42 -20.93 -15.06
CA GLY A 239 6.39 -21.12 -16.08
C GLY A 239 5.73 -19.80 -16.53
N CYS A 240 6.52 -18.74 -16.70
CA CYS A 240 6.05 -17.43 -17.16
C CYS A 240 5.79 -17.43 -18.67
N ALA A 241 4.73 -16.74 -19.10
CA ALA A 241 4.58 -16.35 -20.49
C ALA A 241 5.62 -15.26 -20.87
N PRO A 242 5.93 -15.06 -22.17
CA PRO A 242 6.91 -14.05 -22.60
C PRO A 242 6.59 -12.64 -22.11
N ASN A 243 5.30 -12.28 -22.09
CA ASN A 243 4.83 -10.96 -21.70
C ASN A 243 4.43 -10.85 -20.22
N ASP A 244 4.59 -11.91 -19.43
CA ASP A 244 4.33 -11.83 -17.99
C ASP A 244 5.29 -10.83 -17.35
N SER A 245 4.73 -9.97 -16.48
CA SER A 245 5.53 -9.08 -15.64
C SER A 245 6.36 -9.90 -14.67
N LEU A 246 7.67 -9.64 -14.68
CA LEU A 246 8.64 -10.27 -13.79
C LEU A 246 9.27 -9.21 -12.89
N TYR A 247 9.10 -9.42 -11.58
CA TYR A 247 9.56 -8.51 -10.54
C TYR A 247 10.81 -9.06 -9.88
N ARG A 248 11.77 -8.18 -9.58
CA ARG A 248 12.93 -8.44 -8.76
C ARG A 248 12.65 -7.99 -7.33
N PHE A 249 12.78 -8.90 -6.39
CA PHE A 249 12.63 -8.68 -4.95
C PHE A 249 14.00 -8.68 -4.29
N GLU A 250 14.29 -7.64 -3.52
CA GLU A 250 15.44 -7.61 -2.63
C GLU A 250 15.07 -8.21 -1.26
N VAL A 251 15.90 -9.10 -0.73
CA VAL A 251 15.77 -9.63 0.64
C VAL A 251 17.12 -9.52 1.32
N VAL A 252 17.17 -8.86 2.46
CA VAL A 252 18.35 -8.81 3.33
C VAL A 252 18.12 -9.81 4.45
N ASP A 253 19.00 -10.79 4.58
CA ASP A 253 18.98 -11.70 5.73
C ASP A 253 19.49 -10.97 6.97
N GLU A 254 18.66 -10.91 8.00
CA GLU A 254 18.95 -10.13 9.19
C GLU A 254 20.04 -10.76 10.07
N VAL A 255 20.32 -12.05 9.91
CA VAL A 255 21.36 -12.75 10.69
C VAL A 255 22.72 -12.54 10.06
N THR A 256 22.84 -12.68 8.74
CA THR A 256 24.12 -12.58 8.03
C THR A 256 24.40 -11.17 7.50
N GLY A 257 23.37 -10.33 7.37
CA GLY A 257 23.43 -9.06 6.65
C GLY A 257 23.50 -9.21 5.12
N GLU A 258 23.44 -10.45 4.61
CA GLU A 258 23.58 -10.72 3.19
C GLU A 258 22.34 -10.27 2.41
N LYS A 259 22.57 -9.51 1.34
CA LYS A 259 21.54 -9.09 0.40
C LYS A 259 21.44 -10.10 -0.76
N THR A 260 20.24 -10.65 -0.97
CA THR A 260 19.94 -11.60 -2.05
C THR A 260 18.78 -11.10 -2.90
N TYR A 261 18.75 -11.50 -4.17
CA TYR A 261 17.73 -11.11 -5.14
C TYR A 261 16.94 -12.31 -5.66
N TYR A 262 15.64 -12.10 -5.83
CA TYR A 262 14.70 -13.13 -6.28
C TYR A 262 13.86 -12.59 -7.44
N LEU A 263 13.57 -13.42 -8.43
CA LEU A 263 12.64 -13.09 -9.51
C LEU A 263 11.30 -13.75 -9.28
N GLY A 264 10.20 -13.02 -9.38
CA GLY A 264 8.86 -13.56 -9.17
C GLY A 264 7.84 -12.98 -10.13
N LYS A 265 6.79 -13.75 -10.40
CA LYS A 265 5.62 -13.28 -11.13
C LYS A 265 4.91 -12.18 -10.35
N ALA A 266 4.02 -11.47 -11.05
CA ALA A 266 2.98 -10.69 -10.38
C ALA A 266 2.28 -11.52 -9.29
N PRO A 267 1.83 -10.90 -8.18
CA PRO A 267 1.29 -11.62 -7.04
C PRO A 267 0.20 -12.63 -7.43
N SER A 268 0.43 -13.91 -7.15
CA SER A 268 -0.55 -14.98 -7.41
C SER A 268 -1.62 -15.07 -6.31
N PHE A 269 -1.29 -14.65 -5.09
CA PHE A 269 -2.20 -14.69 -3.94
C PHE A 269 -3.05 -13.41 -3.82
N LYS A 270 -4.33 -13.51 -4.19
CA LYS A 270 -5.32 -12.42 -4.25
C LYS A 270 -6.10 -12.22 -2.94
N GLY A 271 -5.50 -12.52 -1.78
CA GLY A 271 -6.20 -12.57 -0.49
C GLY A 271 -6.32 -11.25 0.26
N ASN A 272 -5.65 -10.18 -0.19
CA ASN A 272 -5.54 -8.94 0.56
C ASN A 272 -6.74 -7.99 0.34
N LYS A 273 -7.88 -8.33 0.94
CA LYS A 273 -9.13 -7.56 0.83
C LYS A 273 -9.33 -6.55 1.96
N SER A 274 -8.26 -6.16 2.64
CA SER A 274 -8.32 -5.24 3.77
C SER A 274 -7.23 -4.19 3.62
N LEU A 275 -7.59 -2.92 3.83
CA LEU A 275 -6.62 -1.83 3.90
C LEU A 275 -5.59 -2.11 5.00
N THR A 276 -6.09 -2.44 6.19
CA THR A 276 -5.29 -2.59 7.41
C THR A 276 -4.95 -4.05 7.69
N GLY A 277 -3.82 -4.27 8.37
CA GLY A 277 -3.37 -5.57 8.85
C GLY A 277 -2.14 -6.07 8.10
N ARG A 278 -1.97 -7.40 8.10
CA ARG A 278 -0.71 -8.03 7.69
C ARG A 278 -0.45 -8.04 6.19
N SER A 279 -1.50 -7.93 5.38
CA SER A 279 -1.36 -7.82 3.91
C SER A 279 -0.42 -8.88 3.30
N THR A 280 -0.48 -10.12 3.77
CA THR A 280 0.48 -11.15 3.35
C THR A 280 0.31 -11.49 1.87
N ARG A 281 1.42 -11.43 1.11
CA ARG A 281 1.54 -11.91 -0.25
C ARG A 281 2.47 -13.12 -0.26
N GLY A 282 2.00 -14.20 -0.87
CA GLY A 282 2.80 -15.38 -1.15
C GLY A 282 3.20 -15.38 -2.62
N ILE A 283 4.50 -15.55 -2.90
CA ILE A 283 5.05 -15.44 -4.24
C ILE A 283 5.99 -16.62 -4.47
N VAL A 284 5.76 -17.39 -5.53
CA VAL A 284 6.74 -18.35 -6.01
C VAL A 284 7.80 -17.56 -6.76
N VAL A 285 9.05 -17.69 -6.33
CA VAL A 285 10.18 -16.91 -6.83
C VAL A 285 11.33 -17.82 -7.25
N TYR A 286 12.18 -17.32 -8.13
CA TYR A 286 13.43 -17.93 -8.53
C TYR A 286 14.58 -17.22 -7.81
N ASP A 287 15.34 -17.97 -7.03
CA ASP A 287 16.52 -17.51 -6.29
C ASP A 287 17.70 -17.37 -7.25
N LEU A 288 18.14 -16.13 -7.48
CA LEU A 288 19.23 -15.84 -8.42
C LEU A 288 20.60 -16.36 -7.95
N LYS A 289 20.79 -16.55 -6.64
CA LYS A 289 22.05 -17.05 -6.07
C LYS A 289 22.11 -18.58 -6.14
N ASN A 290 21.04 -19.24 -5.75
CA ASN A 290 20.99 -20.71 -5.65
C ASN A 290 20.48 -21.40 -6.92
N ARG A 291 20.03 -20.61 -7.92
CA ARG A 291 19.43 -21.08 -9.17
C ARG A 291 18.30 -22.09 -8.97
N LYS A 292 17.41 -21.81 -8.02
CA LYS A 292 16.30 -22.69 -7.61
C LYS A 292 15.02 -21.92 -7.35
N VAL A 293 13.89 -22.60 -7.51
CA VAL A 293 12.59 -22.06 -7.10
C VAL A 293 12.47 -22.09 -5.57
N ALA A 294 11.90 -21.03 -5.01
CA ALA A 294 11.64 -20.81 -3.60
C ALA A 294 10.27 -20.13 -3.40
N TYR A 295 9.81 -20.04 -2.15
CA TYR A 295 8.59 -19.32 -1.80
C TYR A 295 8.91 -18.09 -0.96
N LEU A 296 8.58 -16.91 -1.48
CA LEU A 296 8.72 -15.63 -0.80
C LEU A 296 7.39 -15.24 -0.17
N LYS A 297 7.41 -15.04 1.15
CA LYS A 297 6.32 -14.45 1.93
C LYS A 297 6.65 -12.99 2.23
N ASP A 298 5.86 -12.10 1.67
CA ASP A 298 5.94 -10.64 1.86
C ASP A 298 4.80 -10.22 2.80
N THR A 299 5.11 -9.64 3.96
CA THR A 299 4.09 -9.42 5.00
C THR A 299 4.41 -8.23 5.89
N TRP A 300 3.36 -7.60 6.40
CA TRP A 300 3.44 -6.53 7.39
C TRP A 300 3.23 -7.13 8.77
N ARG A 301 4.33 -7.46 9.47
CA ARG A 301 4.26 -7.99 10.84
C ARG A 301 3.80 -6.91 11.79
N VAL A 302 3.01 -7.28 12.79
CA VAL A 302 2.62 -6.33 13.84
C VAL A 302 3.89 -5.89 14.60
N CYS A 303 3.99 -4.60 14.88
CA CYS A 303 5.02 -4.01 15.72
C CYS A 303 4.41 -2.85 16.53
N GLY A 304 5.03 -2.45 17.63
CA GLY A 304 4.46 -1.39 18.45
C GLY A 304 5.38 -0.89 19.55
N THR A 305 5.08 0.30 20.04
CA THR A 305 5.71 0.85 21.24
C THR A 305 5.13 0.12 22.47
N GLY A 306 5.92 -0.75 23.10
CA GLY A 306 5.57 -1.42 24.36
C GLY A 306 5.23 -2.91 24.27
N TYR A 307 5.39 -3.54 23.12
CA TYR A 307 5.40 -5.00 22.99
C TYR A 307 6.18 -5.41 21.75
N ASP A 308 7.11 -6.36 21.90
CA ASP A 308 7.78 -7.00 20.78
C ASP A 308 7.12 -8.33 20.47
N ILE A 309 6.78 -8.53 19.20
CA ILE A 309 6.35 -9.81 18.68
C ILE A 309 7.54 -10.38 17.94
N ASP A 310 7.99 -11.57 18.35
CA ASP A 310 9.05 -12.33 17.70
C ASP A 310 8.81 -12.36 16.18
N LYS A 311 9.88 -12.07 15.42
CA LYS A 311 9.82 -12.20 13.96
C LYS A 311 9.59 -13.66 13.62
N GLU A 312 8.80 -13.91 12.58
CA GLU A 312 8.49 -15.27 12.15
C GLU A 312 9.77 -16.04 11.80
N GLY A 313 10.74 -15.39 11.14
CA GLY A 313 12.03 -15.99 10.85
C GLY A 313 12.85 -16.38 12.09
N ASP A 314 12.79 -15.59 13.17
CA ASP A 314 13.42 -15.96 14.45
C ASP A 314 12.80 -17.22 15.05
N THR A 315 11.48 -17.39 14.88
CA THR A 315 10.80 -18.63 15.30
C THR A 315 11.37 -19.82 14.53
N TYR A 316 11.49 -19.72 13.21
CA TYR A 316 12.09 -20.79 12.40
C TYR A 316 13.55 -21.07 12.75
N ARG A 317 14.34 -20.03 13.07
CA ARG A 317 15.72 -20.19 13.54
C ARG A 317 15.79 -20.97 14.85
N LYS A 318 14.93 -20.64 15.82
CA LYS A 318 14.83 -21.38 17.10
C LYS A 318 14.45 -22.85 16.85
N LEU A 319 13.47 -23.11 15.98
CA LEU A 319 13.03 -24.47 15.63
C LEU A 319 14.15 -25.28 14.96
N LYS A 320 14.91 -24.67 14.05
CA LYS A 320 16.06 -25.30 13.40
C LYS A 320 17.17 -25.64 14.39
N ALA A 321 17.51 -24.70 15.29
CA ALA A 321 18.51 -24.92 16.34
C ALA A 321 18.11 -26.05 17.30
N ALA A 322 16.81 -26.21 17.55
CA ALA A 322 16.24 -27.29 18.35
C ALA A 322 16.13 -28.64 17.61
N GLY A 323 16.53 -28.72 16.34
CA GLY A 323 16.43 -29.95 15.54
C GLY A 323 14.99 -30.39 15.24
N VAL A 324 14.02 -29.48 15.31
CA VAL A 324 12.63 -29.76 14.98
C VAL A 324 12.53 -30.12 13.49
N ARG A 325 11.91 -31.26 13.20
CA ARG A 325 11.67 -31.74 11.83
C ARG A 325 10.28 -31.30 11.36
N ASN A 326 10.00 -31.49 10.07
CA ASN A 326 8.70 -31.19 9.45
C ASN A 326 8.29 -29.72 9.58
N VAL A 327 9.29 -28.83 9.51
CA VAL A 327 9.11 -27.38 9.43
C VAL A 327 9.77 -26.87 8.14
N PRO A 328 9.19 -25.87 7.46
CA PRO A 328 9.81 -25.23 6.31
C PRO A 328 11.25 -24.77 6.58
N THR A 329 12.10 -24.92 5.58
CA THR A 329 13.49 -24.48 5.62
C THR A 329 13.57 -23.03 5.21
N VAL A 330 13.95 -22.16 6.14
CA VAL A 330 14.21 -20.75 5.87
C VAL A 330 15.54 -20.57 5.17
N VAL A 331 15.50 -19.85 4.05
CA VAL A 331 16.66 -19.46 3.23
C VAL A 331 17.17 -18.09 3.65
N ALA A 332 16.26 -17.12 3.78
CA ALA A 332 16.56 -15.76 4.19
C ALA A 332 15.33 -15.13 4.87
N PHE A 333 15.55 -14.24 5.83
CA PHE A 333 14.47 -13.43 6.40
C PHE A 333 14.96 -12.10 6.96
N GLY A 334 14.08 -11.09 6.96
CA GLY A 334 14.40 -9.81 7.56
C GLY A 334 13.31 -8.77 7.36
N ASP A 335 13.44 -7.66 8.09
CA ASP A 335 12.67 -6.46 7.80
C ASP A 335 13.16 -5.83 6.49
N VAL A 336 12.24 -5.24 5.72
CA VAL A 336 12.55 -4.60 4.44
C VAL A 336 12.86 -3.12 4.68
N GLY A 337 13.92 -2.62 4.04
CA GLY A 337 14.26 -1.19 4.01
C GLY A 337 14.42 -0.54 5.38
N ASP A 338 14.28 0.78 5.43
CA ASP A 338 14.34 1.58 6.67
C ASP A 338 12.96 1.75 7.33
N GLU A 339 12.94 2.32 8.54
CA GLU A 339 11.68 2.65 9.24
C GLU A 339 10.94 3.85 8.62
N MET A 340 11.55 4.63 7.74
CA MET A 340 10.91 5.81 7.17
C MET A 340 9.71 5.41 6.31
N TRP A 341 9.90 4.40 5.45
CA TRP A 341 8.86 3.95 4.53
C TRP A 341 8.24 2.62 4.93
N HIS A 342 9.04 1.68 5.44
CA HIS A 342 8.61 0.30 5.69
C HIS A 342 8.02 0.09 7.10
N ARG A 343 7.61 1.17 7.77
CA ARG A 343 6.89 1.15 9.05
C ARG A 343 5.66 2.04 8.93
N THR A 344 4.52 1.53 9.37
CA THR A 344 3.29 2.33 9.40
C THR A 344 3.45 3.55 10.31
N GLN A 345 2.85 4.66 9.90
CA GLN A 345 2.89 5.93 10.61
C GLN A 345 1.58 6.22 11.35
N THR A 346 0.45 5.65 10.89
CA THR A 346 -0.87 5.93 11.48
C THR A 346 -0.92 5.68 12.99
N ASP A 347 -0.35 4.56 13.45
CA ASP A 347 -0.31 4.23 14.88
C ASP A 347 0.57 5.20 15.69
N ILE A 348 1.69 5.65 15.13
CA ILE A 348 2.60 6.62 15.74
C ILE A 348 1.89 7.96 15.90
N PHE A 349 1.21 8.42 14.86
CA PHE A 349 0.49 9.70 14.86
C PHE A 349 -0.71 9.72 15.81
N ALA A 350 -1.46 8.62 15.88
CA ALA A 350 -2.55 8.48 16.83
C ALA A 350 -2.04 8.57 18.29
N ARG A 351 -0.94 7.87 18.61
CA ARG A 351 -0.32 7.87 19.95
C ARG A 351 0.25 9.23 20.33
N LYS A 352 1.02 9.88 19.46
CA LYS A 352 1.60 11.22 19.69
C LYS A 352 0.54 12.28 20.05
N ARG A 353 -0.71 12.08 19.61
CA ARG A 353 -1.83 12.99 19.87
C ARG A 353 -2.67 12.62 21.08
N GLY A 354 -2.25 11.64 21.88
CA GLY A 354 -3.01 11.15 23.03
C GLY A 354 -4.31 10.43 22.63
N SER A 355 -4.50 10.12 21.34
CA SER A 355 -5.65 9.35 20.88
C SER A 355 -5.37 7.87 21.10
N PHE A 356 -5.86 7.33 22.23
CA PHE A 356 -5.74 5.90 22.51
C PHE A 356 -6.77 5.09 21.72
N ILE A 357 -6.57 4.97 20.40
CA ILE A 357 -7.38 4.09 19.57
C ILE A 357 -6.84 2.67 19.77
N ARG A 358 -7.46 1.94 20.71
CA ARG A 358 -7.06 0.59 21.16
C ARG A 358 -6.88 -0.41 20.02
N GLN A 359 -7.54 -0.20 18.89
CA GLN A 359 -7.51 -1.08 17.72
C GLN A 359 -6.35 -0.79 16.75
N LEU A 360 -5.70 0.37 16.82
CA LEU A 360 -4.57 0.70 15.92
C LEU A 360 -3.32 -0.06 16.34
N ARG A 361 -2.82 -0.88 15.41
CA ARG A 361 -1.56 -1.63 15.54
C ARG A 361 -0.57 -1.12 14.50
N GLY A 362 0.66 -0.89 14.93
CA GLY A 362 1.75 -0.62 14.01
C GLY A 362 2.13 -1.87 13.25
N HIS A 363 2.69 -1.69 12.05
CA HIS A 363 3.21 -2.79 11.25
C HIS A 363 4.55 -2.44 10.60
N ARG A 364 5.44 -3.43 10.58
CA ARG A 364 6.75 -3.39 9.94
C ARG A 364 6.73 -4.33 8.73
N HIS A 365 7.21 -3.86 7.59
CA HIS A 365 7.31 -4.69 6.39
C HIS A 365 8.47 -5.67 6.54
N CYS A 366 8.25 -6.96 6.29
CA CYS A 366 9.27 -8.01 6.34
C CYS A 366 9.07 -9.05 5.23
N ARG A 367 10.16 -9.71 4.85
CA ARG A 367 10.16 -10.84 3.92
C ARG A 367 10.75 -12.09 4.57
N LEU A 368 10.21 -13.23 4.18
CA LEU A 368 10.66 -14.55 4.60
C LEU A 368 10.67 -15.47 3.39
N VAL A 369 11.81 -16.08 3.10
CA VAL A 369 11.99 -16.98 1.95
C VAL A 369 12.14 -18.40 2.46
N PHE A 370 11.27 -19.29 1.97
CA PHE A 370 11.34 -20.72 2.20
C PHE A 370 11.88 -21.44 0.98
N ARG A 371 12.67 -22.50 1.21
CA ARG A 371 13.15 -23.37 0.14
C ARG A 371 12.00 -24.17 -0.48
N GLU A 372 11.07 -24.63 0.34
CA GLU A 372 9.95 -25.45 -0.09
C GLU A 372 8.82 -24.58 -0.66
N VAL A 373 8.27 -25.00 -1.80
CA VAL A 373 7.09 -24.39 -2.44
C VAL A 373 5.89 -25.32 -2.22
N GLY A 374 4.84 -24.80 -1.58
CA GLY A 374 3.61 -25.57 -1.37
C GLY A 374 2.81 -25.75 -2.66
N ARG A 375 2.06 -26.85 -2.73
CA ARG A 375 1.02 -27.10 -3.75
C ARG A 375 -0.37 -26.96 -3.15
N ASP A 376 -1.40 -26.84 -3.99
CA ASP A 376 -2.79 -26.75 -3.54
C ASP A 376 -3.17 -28.00 -2.72
N LEU A 377 -3.87 -27.82 -1.59
CA LEU A 377 -4.35 -28.92 -0.75
C LEU A 377 -5.38 -29.82 -1.45
N THR A 378 -5.89 -29.42 -2.61
CA THR A 378 -6.77 -30.23 -3.47
C THR A 378 -6.04 -30.99 -4.57
N SER A 379 -4.72 -30.75 -4.73
CA SER A 379 -3.88 -31.34 -5.79
C SER A 379 -3.17 -32.63 -5.37
N PHE A 380 -3.63 -33.29 -4.30
CA PHE A 380 -3.10 -34.59 -3.90
C PHE A 380 -3.59 -35.68 -4.85
N GLU A 381 -2.72 -36.64 -5.17
CA GLU A 381 -3.07 -37.78 -6.02
C GLU A 381 -3.70 -38.90 -5.20
N THR A 382 -3.34 -39.01 -3.92
CA THR A 382 -3.87 -40.03 -3.02
C THR A 382 -4.18 -39.48 -1.64
N THR A 383 -5.17 -40.08 -0.96
CA THR A 383 -5.49 -39.75 0.44
C THR A 383 -4.27 -39.93 1.36
N GLY A 384 -3.35 -40.83 1.02
CA GLY A 384 -2.12 -41.03 1.78
C GLY A 384 -1.22 -39.79 1.82
N GLU A 385 -1.16 -39.01 0.73
CA GLU A 385 -0.35 -37.79 0.68
C GLU A 385 -0.87 -36.72 1.66
N ILE A 386 -2.18 -36.48 1.67
CA ILE A 386 -2.78 -35.45 2.55
C ILE A 386 -2.76 -35.90 4.02
N VAL A 387 -3.03 -37.18 4.30
CA VAL A 387 -2.93 -37.74 5.67
C VAL A 387 -1.48 -37.69 6.16
N GLY A 388 -0.51 -38.01 5.30
CA GLY A 388 0.92 -37.89 5.61
C GLY A 388 1.33 -36.46 5.92
N ALA A 389 0.93 -35.49 5.10
CA ALA A 389 1.21 -34.08 5.34
C ALA A 389 0.61 -33.57 6.67
N ILE A 390 -0.61 -34.00 7.02
CA ILE A 390 -1.23 -33.69 8.31
C ILE A 390 -0.43 -34.34 9.45
N ALA A 391 -0.06 -35.61 9.33
CA ALA A 391 0.73 -36.31 10.33
C ALA A 391 2.09 -35.62 10.57
N ASP A 392 2.77 -35.22 9.50
CA ASP A 392 4.04 -34.49 9.57
C ASP A 392 3.88 -33.13 10.27
N ALA A 393 2.82 -32.39 9.97
CA ALA A 393 2.52 -31.11 10.62
C ALA A 393 2.24 -31.28 12.13
N VAL A 394 1.50 -32.33 12.50
CA VAL A 394 1.23 -32.68 13.91
C VAL A 394 2.52 -33.05 14.63
N GLU A 395 3.36 -33.90 14.03
CA GLU A 395 4.66 -34.30 14.60
C GLU A 395 5.59 -33.09 14.79
N GLY A 396 5.68 -32.22 13.78
CA GLY A 396 6.46 -30.97 13.88
C GLY A 396 5.96 -30.07 15.02
N ARG A 397 4.63 -29.92 15.16
CA ARG A 397 4.01 -29.15 16.25
C ARG A 397 4.29 -29.76 17.62
N LEU A 398 4.20 -31.08 17.78
CA LEU A 398 4.47 -31.78 19.03
C LEU A 398 5.93 -31.62 19.45
N ARG A 399 6.87 -31.73 18.51
CA ARG A 399 8.30 -31.50 18.77
C ARG A 399 8.59 -30.05 19.17
N ALA A 400 7.99 -29.09 18.48
CA ALA A 400 8.10 -27.68 18.82
C ALA A 400 7.56 -27.38 20.23
N GLY A 401 6.45 -28.01 20.64
CA GLY A 401 5.86 -27.81 21.98
C GLY A 401 6.65 -28.45 23.13
N ARG A 402 7.51 -29.43 22.85
CA ARG A 402 8.42 -30.03 23.83
C ARG A 402 9.72 -29.25 24.01
N TYR A 403 9.99 -28.27 23.15
CA TYR A 403 11.14 -27.40 23.28
C TYR A 403 10.95 -26.44 24.45
N THR A 404 11.79 -26.58 25.48
CA THR A 404 11.96 -25.59 26.54
C THR A 404 13.23 -24.80 26.21
N PRO A 405 13.17 -23.45 26.12
CA PRO A 405 14.38 -22.66 25.97
C PRO A 405 15.34 -22.93 27.15
N PRO A 406 16.66 -22.92 26.93
CA PRO A 406 17.63 -23.05 28.01
C PRO A 406 17.55 -21.91 29.03
#